data_AF-A0A952YKY1-F1
#
_entry.id   AF-A0A952YKY1-F1
#
_cell.length_a   1.000
_cell.length_b   1.000
_cell.length_c   1.000
_cell.angle_alpha   90.00
_cell.angle_beta   90.00
_cell.angle_gamma   90.00
#
_symmetry.space_group_name_H-M   'P 1'
#
loop_
_entity.id
_entity.type
_entity.pdbx_description
1 polymer ?
#
loop_
_entity_poly.entity_id
_entity_poly.type
_entity_poly.pdbx_seq_one_letter_code
_entity_poly.pdbx_strand_id
1 'polypeptide(L)'
;MQAAAASAVLVAGRQAMAQGAPMVSEQDPQAQALGYSADSAKVDAKKFPKHAASQTCATCQLFTGKAGDASGPCGIFPGKAVSAKGWCSAWVKKAG
;
A
#
# COMPACT_ATOMS: atom_id res chain seq x y z
N MET A 1 61.77 -2.78 11.80
CA MET A 1 61.17 -2.33 10.52
C MET A 1 59.80 -1.72 10.80
N GLN A 2 59.59 -0.52 10.27
CA GLN A 2 58.38 0.32 10.36
C GLN A 2 57.35 0.00 9.28
N ALA A 3 56.16 0.60 9.45
CA ALA A 3 55.10 0.91 8.47
C ALA A 3 54.06 -0.20 8.23
N ALA A 4 52.74 0.03 8.11
CA ALA A 4 51.93 1.25 8.03
C ALA A 4 50.46 0.94 8.40
N ALA A 5 49.71 2.00 8.74
CA ALA A 5 48.27 2.01 8.99
C ALA A 5 47.42 1.65 7.75
N ALA A 6 46.28 0.99 7.97
CA ALA A 6 45.10 1.13 7.12
C ALA A 6 43.84 0.79 7.91
N SER A 7 43.15 1.82 8.37
CA SER A 7 41.80 1.76 8.93
C SER A 7 40.83 1.29 7.84
N ALA A 8 40.44 0.01 7.85
CA ALA A 8 39.30 -0.46 7.07
C ALA A 8 38.03 -0.26 7.89
N VAL A 9 37.48 0.96 7.84
CA VAL A 9 36.09 1.19 8.23
C VAL A 9 35.26 0.46 7.18
N LEU A 10 34.82 -0.76 7.50
CA LEU A 10 33.83 -1.46 6.69
C LEU A 10 32.53 -0.68 6.83
N VAL A 11 32.34 0.32 5.98
CA VAL A 11 31.02 0.84 5.64
C VAL A 11 30.32 -0.30 4.92
N ALA A 12 29.77 -1.23 5.70
CA ALA A 12 28.79 -2.18 5.20
C ALA A 12 27.62 -1.31 4.74
N GLY A 13 27.63 -1.05 3.44
CA GLY A 13 26.59 -0.32 2.74
C GLY A 13 25.27 -0.88 3.23
N ARG A 14 24.45 0.01 3.82
CA ARG A 14 23.03 -0.25 3.95
C ARG A 14 22.56 -0.46 2.52
N GLN A 15 22.52 -1.71 2.09
CA GLN A 15 21.69 -2.10 0.96
C GLN A 15 20.27 -1.77 1.42
N ALA A 16 19.86 -0.53 1.16
CA ALA A 16 18.47 -0.15 1.17
C ALA A 16 17.86 -0.93 0.03
N MET A 17 17.59 -2.21 0.28
CA MET A 17 16.56 -2.94 -0.42
C MET A 17 15.36 -2.00 -0.33
N ALA A 18 14.90 -1.48 -1.46
CA ALA A 18 13.71 -0.65 -1.50
C ALA A 18 12.54 -1.52 -1.01
N GLN A 19 12.35 -1.54 0.31
CA GLN A 19 11.20 -2.12 0.95
C GLN A 19 10.03 -1.31 0.38
N GLY A 20 9.17 -1.95 -0.40
CA GLY A 20 7.99 -1.30 -0.95
C GLY A 20 7.26 -0.49 0.13
N ALA A 21 6.55 0.57 -0.28
CA ALA A 21 5.84 1.43 0.67
C ALA A 21 5.04 0.59 1.69
N PRO A 22 5.08 0.94 2.98
CA PRO A 22 4.39 0.16 4.01
C PRO A 22 2.90 0.04 3.68
N MET A 23 2.34 -1.14 3.91
CA MET A 23 0.92 -1.36 3.69
C MET A 23 0.08 -0.52 4.64
N VAL A 24 -1.06 -0.04 4.16
CA VAL A 24 -2.09 0.58 5.00
C VAL A 24 -2.58 -0.47 6.00
N SER A 25 -2.55 -0.11 7.28
CA SER A 25 -3.17 -0.90 8.34
C SER A 25 -4.64 -0.53 8.42
N GLU A 26 -5.52 -1.52 8.58
CA GLU A 26 -6.95 -1.27 8.82
C GLU A 26 -7.20 -0.55 10.16
N GLN A 27 -6.18 -0.48 11.02
CA GLN A 27 -6.20 0.24 12.29
C GLN A 27 -5.73 1.69 12.16
N ASP A 28 -5.20 2.11 11.01
CA ASP A 28 -4.83 3.50 10.77
C ASP A 28 -6.11 4.38 10.88
N PRO A 29 -6.07 5.55 11.56
CA PRO A 29 -7.26 6.39 11.73
C PRO A 29 -7.95 6.76 10.41
N GLN A 30 -7.18 7.05 9.37
CA GLN A 30 -7.72 7.33 8.03
C GLN A 30 -8.34 6.09 7.38
N ALA A 31 -7.73 4.91 7.58
CA ALA A 31 -8.27 3.65 7.06
C ALA A 31 -9.63 3.35 7.71
N GLN A 32 -9.75 3.54 9.03
CA GLN A 32 -11.01 3.37 9.75
C GLN A 32 -12.07 4.37 9.30
N ALA A 33 -11.71 5.64 9.14
CA ALA A 33 -12.62 6.68 8.66
C ALA A 33 -13.19 6.38 7.27
N LEU A 34 -12.40 5.75 6.40
CA LEU A 34 -12.80 5.36 5.06
C LEU A 34 -13.33 3.92 4.96
N GLY A 35 -13.35 3.17 6.07
CA GLY A 35 -13.70 1.75 6.06
C GLY A 35 -12.82 0.92 5.13
N TYR A 36 -11.52 1.21 5.08
CA TYR A 36 -10.59 0.42 4.28
C TYR A 36 -10.54 -1.02 4.79
N SER A 37 -10.67 -1.96 3.87
CA SER A 37 -10.29 -3.35 4.09
C SER A 37 -9.29 -3.79 3.02
N ALA A 38 -8.31 -4.60 3.42
CA ALA A 38 -7.34 -5.20 2.49
C ALA A 38 -7.98 -6.26 1.57
N ASP A 39 -9.22 -6.67 1.83
CA ASP A 39 -9.98 -7.61 1.02
C ASP A 39 -11.42 -7.11 0.86
N SER A 40 -11.78 -6.76 -0.38
CA SER A 40 -13.10 -6.27 -0.73
C SER A 40 -14.23 -7.25 -0.34
N ALA A 41 -13.97 -8.55 -0.32
CA ALA A 41 -14.96 -9.54 0.11
C ALA A 41 -15.27 -9.50 1.62
N LYS A 42 -14.45 -8.81 2.41
CA LYS A 42 -14.60 -8.69 3.88
C LYS A 42 -15.15 -7.34 4.32
N VAL A 43 -15.52 -6.47 3.39
CA VAL A 43 -16.16 -5.19 3.70
C VAL A 43 -17.49 -5.42 4.41
N ASP A 44 -17.72 -4.67 5.48
CA ASP A 44 -18.96 -4.71 6.24
C ASP A 44 -20.12 -4.17 5.40
N ALA A 45 -20.92 -5.07 4.83
CA ALA A 45 -22.07 -4.74 4.00
C ALA A 45 -23.16 -3.95 4.73
N LYS A 46 -23.23 -4.01 6.07
CA LYS A 46 -24.18 -3.19 6.84
C LYS A 46 -23.74 -1.73 6.88
N LYS A 47 -22.44 -1.48 6.98
CA LYS A 47 -21.86 -0.13 6.95
C LYS A 47 -21.80 0.43 5.54
N PHE A 48 -21.56 -0.41 4.55
CA PHE A 48 -21.38 -0.01 3.15
C PHE A 48 -22.35 -0.75 2.21
N PRO A 49 -23.66 -0.46 2.28
CA PRO A 49 -24.67 -1.20 1.52
C PRO A 49 -24.58 -1.03 -0.01
N LYS A 50 -23.80 -0.05 -0.49
CA LYS A 50 -23.55 0.21 -1.92
C LYS A 50 -22.26 -0.43 -2.44
N HIS A 51 -21.48 -1.05 -1.56
CA HIS A 51 -20.29 -1.80 -1.94
C HIS A 51 -20.67 -3.04 -2.75
N ALA A 52 -19.83 -3.38 -3.71
CA ALA A 52 -19.88 -4.67 -4.39
C ALA A 52 -18.47 -5.28 -4.36
N ALA A 53 -18.34 -6.58 -4.19
CA ALA A 53 -17.04 -7.26 -4.11
C ALA A 53 -16.16 -7.09 -5.37
N SER A 54 -16.75 -6.71 -6.51
CA SER A 54 -16.03 -6.35 -7.73
C SER A 54 -15.36 -4.98 -7.68
N GLN A 55 -15.75 -4.12 -6.72
CA GLN A 55 -15.09 -2.86 -6.43
C GLN A 55 -13.82 -3.16 -5.64
N THR A 56 -12.67 -3.05 -6.28
CA THR A 56 -11.38 -3.27 -5.65
C THR A 56 -10.46 -2.10 -5.91
N CYS A 57 -9.36 -1.98 -5.17
CA CYS A 57 -8.33 -1.00 -5.46
C CYS A 57 -7.80 -1.16 -6.90
N ALA A 58 -7.64 -2.39 -7.41
CA ALA A 58 -7.23 -2.63 -8.79
C ALA A 58 -8.18 -2.00 -9.84
N THR A 59 -9.47 -1.90 -9.53
CA THR A 59 -10.49 -1.27 -10.40
C THR A 59 -10.79 0.18 -10.02
N CYS A 60 -10.03 0.76 -9.10
CA CYS A 60 -10.20 2.12 -8.61
C CYS A 60 -9.33 3.13 -9.39
N GLN A 61 -9.88 4.32 -9.68
CA GLN A 61 -9.14 5.42 -10.33
C GLN A 61 -7.96 5.91 -9.49
N LEU A 62 -8.05 5.82 -8.17
CA LEU A 62 -7.05 6.35 -7.23
C LEU A 62 -5.86 5.41 -7.01
N PHE A 63 -5.95 4.17 -7.48
CA PHE A 63 -4.88 3.20 -7.41
C PHE A 63 -3.89 3.40 -8.56
N THR A 64 -2.63 3.59 -8.21
CA THR A 64 -1.54 3.87 -9.17
C THR A 64 -0.46 2.79 -9.18
N GLY A 65 -0.76 1.61 -8.63
CA GLY A 65 0.07 0.41 -8.82
C GLY A 65 0.01 -0.09 -10.27
N LYS A 66 0.95 -0.94 -10.68
CA LYS A 66 0.95 -1.52 -12.02
C LYS A 66 -0.15 -2.58 -12.14
N ALA A 67 -0.61 -2.82 -13.36
CA ALA A 67 -1.55 -3.91 -13.62
C ALA A 67 -0.91 -5.25 -13.23
N GLY A 68 -1.64 -6.06 -12.45
CA GLY A 68 -1.16 -7.34 -11.93
C GLY A 68 -0.43 -7.25 -10.59
N ASP A 69 -0.08 -6.06 -10.11
CA ASP A 69 0.54 -5.92 -8.78
C ASP A 69 -0.46 -6.34 -7.69
N ALA A 70 0.02 -7.08 -6.69
CA ALA A 70 -0.80 -7.46 -5.54
C ALA A 70 -1.11 -6.28 -4.61
N SER A 71 -0.31 -5.21 -4.68
CA SER A 71 -0.46 -3.99 -3.89
C SER A 71 0.19 -2.81 -4.60
N GLY A 72 -0.20 -1.59 -4.23
CA GLY A 72 0.36 -0.40 -4.85
C GLY A 72 -0.09 0.90 -4.20
N PRO A 73 0.47 2.04 -4.61
CA PRO A 73 0.10 3.33 -4.04
C PRO A 73 -1.36 3.68 -4.33
N CYS A 74 -1.97 4.41 -3.40
CA CYS A 74 -3.31 4.96 -3.53
C CYS A 74 -3.25 6.45 -3.18
N GLY A 75 -3.83 7.32 -4.03
CA GLY A 75 -3.74 8.77 -3.86
C GLY A 75 -4.29 9.32 -2.54
N ILE A 76 -5.15 8.56 -1.84
CA ILE A 76 -5.68 8.94 -0.53
C ILE A 76 -4.78 8.48 0.63
N PHE A 77 -3.92 7.48 0.43
CA PHE A 77 -3.02 6.96 1.47
C PHE A 77 -1.56 7.35 1.14
N PRO A 78 -1.15 8.61 1.36
CA PRO A 78 0.17 9.09 0.98
C PRO A 78 1.27 8.31 1.71
N GLY A 79 2.28 7.89 0.96
CA GLY A 79 3.42 7.14 1.49
C GLY A 79 3.14 5.69 1.89
N LYS A 80 1.92 5.18 1.64
CA LYS A 80 1.52 3.79 1.92
C LYS A 80 1.01 3.08 0.67
N ALA A 81 1.01 1.75 0.72
CA ALA A 81 0.42 0.90 -0.30
C ALA A 81 -0.90 0.27 0.18
N VAL A 82 -1.85 0.09 -0.72
CA VAL A 82 -3.09 -0.66 -0.49
C VAL A 82 -3.04 -2.00 -1.21
N SER A 83 -3.78 -2.97 -0.70
CA SER A 83 -4.01 -4.24 -1.39
C SER A 83 -4.77 -3.98 -2.69
N ALA A 84 -4.34 -4.57 -3.81
CA ALA A 84 -5.07 -4.49 -5.07
C ALA A 84 -6.47 -5.12 -4.97
N LYS A 85 -6.66 -6.07 -4.05
CA LYS A 85 -7.95 -6.70 -3.72
C LYS A 85 -8.75 -5.92 -2.67
N GLY A 86 -8.17 -4.89 -2.06
CA GLY A 86 -8.80 -4.11 -1.01
C GLY A 86 -9.89 -3.18 -1.53
N TRP A 87 -10.53 -2.46 -0.62
CA TRP A 87 -11.56 -1.47 -0.92
C TRP A 87 -11.64 -0.43 0.20
N CYS A 88 -12.08 0.79 -0.10
CA CYS A 88 -12.52 1.78 0.88
C CYS A 88 -13.68 2.60 0.31
N SER A 89 -14.39 3.35 1.15
CA SER A 89 -15.58 4.14 0.78
C SER A 89 -15.32 5.22 -0.29
N ALA A 90 -14.06 5.61 -0.50
CA ALA A 90 -13.65 6.53 -1.56
C ALA A 90 -13.41 5.83 -2.91
N TRP A 91 -13.76 4.55 -3.04
CA TRP A 91 -13.65 3.84 -4.31
C TRP A 91 -14.41 4.59 -5.42
N VAL A 92 -13.71 4.79 -6.53
CA VAL A 92 -14.26 5.39 -7.74
C VAL A 92 -13.81 4.53 -8.91
N LYS A 93 -14.77 4.14 -9.75
CA LYS A 93 -14.51 3.31 -10.92
C LYS A 93 -13.41 3.95 -11.79
N LYS A 94 -12.39 3.18 -12.15
CA LYS A 94 -11.37 3.60 -13.12
C LYS A 94 -12.06 3.97 -14.44
N ALA A 95 -11.74 5.14 -14.98
CA ALA A 95 -12.19 5.49 -16.32
C ALA A 95 -11.56 4.52 -17.32
N GLY A 96 -12.39 3.99 -18.22
CA GLY A 96 -11.94 3.14 -19.34
C GLY A 96 -11.39 3.97 -20.48
#